data_AF-A0A4Q9KHG1-F1
#
_entry.id   AF-A0A4Q9KHG1-F1
#
_cell.length_a   1.000
_cell.length_b   1.000
_cell.length_c   1.000
_cell.angle_alpha   90.00
_cell.angle_beta   90.00
_cell.angle_gamma   90.00
#
_symmetry.space_group_name_H-M   'P 1'
#
loop_
_entity.id
_entity.type
_entity.pdbx_description
1 polymer ?
#
loop_
_entity_poly.entity_id
_entity_poly.type
_entity_poly.pdbx_seq_one_letter_code
_entity_poly.pdbx_strand_id
1 'polypeptide(L)'
;MTIGPAETVALLAVFGAIFLIMMRGPRTATAGENLASIFEEPSRPLPGQKARVWALATLYDAGVDADSDPVYAMKVLRQAEPRLSLVAAKALVDTINRY
;
A
#
# COMPACT_ATOMS: atom_id res chain seq x y z
N MET A 1 11.75 16.53 -46.12
CA MET A 1 12.09 16.92 -44.73
C MET A 1 13.02 15.84 -44.20
N THR A 2 14.33 16.07 -44.28
CA THR A 2 15.34 15.10 -43.85
C THR A 2 15.59 15.34 -42.38
N ILE A 3 15.18 14.41 -41.53
CA ILE A 3 15.43 14.43 -40.08
C ILE A 3 16.96 14.41 -39.91
N GLY A 4 17.53 15.46 -39.33
CA GLY A 4 18.98 15.56 -39.12
C GLY A 4 19.46 14.58 -38.04
N PRO A 5 20.76 14.22 -38.02
CA PRO A 5 21.30 13.27 -37.03
C PRO A 5 21.04 13.72 -35.58
N ALA A 6 20.98 15.03 -35.33
CA ALA A 6 20.66 15.61 -34.01
C ALA A 6 19.20 15.34 -33.56
N GLU A 7 18.23 15.35 -34.47
CA GLU A 7 16.82 15.09 -34.15
C GLU A 7 16.60 13.61 -33.83
N THR A 8 17.31 12.70 -34.50
CA THR A 8 17.32 11.26 -34.19
C THR A 8 17.83 10.96 -32.78
N VAL A 9 18.87 11.67 -32.34
CA VAL A 9 19.45 11.51 -31.00
C VAL A 9 18.51 12.05 -29.93
N ALA A 10 17.85 13.19 -30.17
CA ALA A 10 16.87 13.75 -29.26
C ALA A 10 15.65 12.81 -29.07
N LEU A 11 15.17 12.21 -30.15
CA LEU A 11 14.08 11.23 -30.10
C LEU A 11 14.48 9.98 -29.31
N LEU A 12 15.67 9.42 -29.57
CA LEU A 12 16.20 8.28 -28.81
C LEU A 12 16.34 8.57 -27.31
N ALA A 13 16.77 9.77 -26.94
CA ALA A 13 16.90 10.18 -25.55
C ALA A 13 15.54 10.27 -24.84
N VAL A 14 14.52 10.82 -25.51
CA VAL A 14 13.15 10.92 -24.95
C VAL A 14 12.53 9.53 -24.80
N PHE A 15 12.66 8.67 -25.80
CA PHE A 15 12.18 7.28 -25.71
C PHE A 15 12.91 6.50 -24.62
N GLY A 16 14.22 6.69 -24.46
CA GLY A 16 15.00 6.08 -23.38
C GLY A 16 14.57 6.56 -21.98
N ALA A 17 14.26 7.85 -21.84
CA ALA A 17 13.76 8.41 -20.58
C ALA A 17 12.36 7.88 -20.23
N ILE A 18 11.45 7.78 -21.21
CA ILE A 18 10.11 7.20 -21.01
C ILE A 18 10.22 5.71 -20.66
N PHE A 19 11.13 4.99 -21.30
CA PHE A 19 11.39 3.58 -21.02
C PHE A 19 11.95 3.37 -19.59
N LEU A 20 12.84 4.26 -19.13
CA LEU A 20 13.33 4.28 -17.74
C LEU A 20 12.20 4.59 -16.72
N ILE A 21 11.27 5.47 -17.07
CA ILE A 21 10.10 5.77 -16.23
C ILE A 21 9.15 4.56 -16.18
N MET A 22 8.95 3.83 -17.28
CA MET A 22 8.12 2.62 -17.32
C MET A 22 8.76 1.40 -16.63
N MET A 23 10.09 1.26 -16.67
CA MET A 23 10.82 0.20 -15.95
C MET A 23 10.89 0.41 -14.43
N ARG A 24 10.50 1.59 -13.95
CA ARG A 24 10.24 1.82 -12.52
C ARG A 24 8.91 1.15 -12.17
N GLY A 25 8.92 -0.18 -12.20
CA GLY A 25 7.79 -1.03 -11.88
C GLY A 25 7.16 -0.63 -10.54
N PRO A 26 5.89 -1.02 -10.30
CA PRO A 26 5.20 -0.71 -9.06
C PRO A 26 6.08 -1.19 -7.92
N ARG A 27 6.66 -0.26 -7.15
CA ARG A 27 7.34 -0.62 -5.90
C ARG A 27 6.33 -1.44 -5.14
N THR A 28 6.67 -2.69 -4.87
CA THR A 28 5.91 -3.57 -3.99
C THR A 28 5.92 -2.90 -2.63
N ALA A 29 4.96 -2.00 -2.39
CA ALA A 29 4.91 -1.21 -1.18
C ALA A 29 4.77 -2.19 -0.02
N THR A 30 5.73 -2.16 0.90
CA THR A 30 5.66 -2.98 2.11
C THR A 30 4.40 -2.61 2.89
N ALA A 31 3.90 -3.51 3.74
CA ALA A 31 2.76 -3.23 4.61
C ALA A 31 2.90 -1.89 5.35
N GLY A 32 4.12 -1.56 5.77
CA GLY A 32 4.41 -0.31 6.44
C GLY A 32 4.42 0.93 5.57
N GLU A 33 4.85 0.84 4.32
CA GLU A 33 4.73 1.97 3.38
C GLU A 33 3.25 2.24 3.03
N ASN A 34 2.45 1.18 2.89
CA ASN A 34 1.02 1.31 2.64
C ASN A 34 0.28 1.92 3.84
N LEU A 35 0.56 1.45 5.06
CA LEU A 35 -0.01 2.01 6.29
C LEU A 35 0.47 3.44 6.54
N ALA A 36 1.76 3.72 6.40
CA ALA A 36 2.32 5.07 6.56
C ALA A 36 1.68 6.07 5.58
N SER A 37 1.42 5.65 4.35
CA SER A 37 0.76 6.48 3.34
C SER A 37 -0.72 6.74 3.63
N ILE A 38 -1.43 5.83 4.30
CA ILE A 38 -2.87 5.96 4.58
C ILE A 38 -3.09 6.75 5.87
N PHE A 39 -2.32 6.44 6.91
CA PHE A 39 -2.51 6.98 8.26
C PHE A 39 -1.56 8.13 8.61
N GLU A 40 -0.70 8.53 7.67
CA GLU A 40 0.30 9.61 7.83
C GLU A 40 1.18 9.39 9.07
N GLU A 41 1.57 8.13 9.30
CA GLU A 41 2.37 7.68 10.44
C GLU A 41 3.72 7.12 9.99
N PRO A 42 4.75 7.14 10.87
CA PRO A 42 6.01 6.49 10.56
C PRO A 42 5.81 5.01 10.28
N SER A 43 6.50 4.49 9.26
CA SER A 43 6.42 3.08 8.85
C SER A 43 6.99 2.10 9.87
N ARG A 44 7.41 2.54 11.06
CA ARG A 44 7.83 1.72 12.21
C ARG A 44 7.55 2.48 13.52
N PRO A 45 7.10 1.81 14.59
CA PRO A 45 6.72 0.39 14.66
C PRO A 45 5.50 0.07 13.79
N LEU A 46 5.42 -1.19 13.32
CA LEU A 46 4.32 -1.65 12.46
C LEU A 46 3.39 -2.58 13.21
N PRO A 47 2.07 -2.42 13.03
CA PRO A 47 1.36 -1.24 12.54
C PRO A 47 1.48 -0.02 13.48
N GLY A 48 1.38 1.19 12.92
CA GLY A 48 1.35 2.46 13.67
C GLY A 48 0.15 2.55 14.62
N GLN A 49 0.20 3.46 15.60
CA GLN A 49 -0.81 3.54 16.65
C GLN A 49 -2.18 3.93 16.11
N LYS A 50 -2.26 4.92 15.20
CA LYS A 50 -3.54 5.31 14.59
C LYS A 50 -4.10 4.18 13.74
N ALA A 51 -3.26 3.51 12.96
CA ALA A 51 -3.68 2.36 12.16
C ALA A 51 -4.30 1.24 13.02
N ARG A 52 -3.71 0.95 14.19
CA ARG A 52 -4.26 -0.02 15.16
C ARG A 52 -5.60 0.43 15.74
N VAL A 53 -5.68 1.68 16.21
CA VAL A 53 -6.91 2.22 16.81
C VAL A 53 -8.05 2.22 15.78
N TRP A 54 -7.75 2.64 14.56
CA TRP A 54 -8.72 2.61 13.45
C TRP A 54 -9.18 1.18 13.14
N ALA A 55 -8.26 0.21 13.07
CA ALA A 55 -8.61 -1.18 12.78
C ALA A 55 -9.49 -1.79 13.88
N LEU A 56 -9.16 -1.53 15.16
CA LEU A 56 -9.97 -1.97 16.30
C LEU A 56 -11.36 -1.34 16.26
N ALA A 57 -11.47 -0.03 16.03
CA ALA A 57 -12.76 0.65 15.95
C ALA A 57 -13.61 0.13 14.79
N THR A 58 -13.00 -0.11 13.63
CA THR A 58 -13.68 -0.63 12.43
C THR A 58 -14.22 -2.04 12.66
N LEU A 59 -13.43 -2.92 13.28
CA LEU A 59 -13.85 -4.28 13.57
C LEU A 59 -14.91 -4.32 14.68
N TYR A 60 -14.78 -3.45 15.69
CA TYR A 60 -15.77 -3.30 16.75
C TYR A 60 -17.12 -2.84 16.20
N ASP A 61 -17.14 -1.81 15.35
CA ASP A 61 -18.37 -1.30 14.70
C ASP A 61 -19.04 -2.37 13.82
N ALA A 62 -18.25 -3.18 13.14
CA ALA A 62 -18.73 -4.30 12.33
C ALA A 62 -19.14 -5.54 13.17
N GLY A 63 -18.91 -5.54 14.48
CA GLY A 63 -19.16 -6.70 15.35
C GLY A 63 -18.29 -7.92 15.01
N VAL A 64 -17.08 -7.69 14.47
CA VAL A 64 -16.17 -8.74 14.00
C VAL A 64 -15.04 -8.95 14.99
N ASP A 65 -14.90 -10.19 15.43
CA ASP A 65 -13.77 -10.61 16.26
C ASP A 65 -12.62 -11.11 15.38
N ALA A 66 -11.45 -10.49 15.51
CA ALA A 66 -10.27 -10.78 14.70
C ALA A 66 -9.62 -12.14 15.03
N ASP A 67 -9.83 -12.64 16.24
CA ASP A 67 -9.30 -13.93 16.69
C ASP A 67 -10.14 -15.09 16.15
N SER A 68 -11.47 -14.94 16.23
CA SER A 68 -12.44 -15.93 15.74
C SER A 68 -12.43 -16.05 14.20
N ASP A 69 -12.38 -14.92 13.48
CA ASP A 69 -12.48 -14.91 12.01
C ASP A 69 -11.48 -13.92 11.34
N PRO A 70 -10.18 -14.25 11.33
CA PRO A 70 -9.14 -13.34 10.84
C PRO A 70 -9.27 -13.02 9.34
N VAL A 71 -9.76 -13.97 8.53
CA VAL A 71 -9.98 -13.76 7.09
C VAL A 71 -11.11 -12.77 6.85
N TYR A 72 -12.19 -12.87 7.62
CA TYR A 72 -13.32 -11.96 7.53
C TYR A 72 -12.96 -10.57 8.05
N ALA A 73 -12.21 -10.49 9.16
CA ALA A 73 -11.67 -9.24 9.68
C ALA A 73 -10.81 -8.51 8.63
N MET A 74 -9.90 -9.21 7.95
CA MET A 74 -9.11 -8.62 6.85
C MET A 74 -10.00 -8.10 5.71
N LYS A 75 -11.10 -8.79 5.38
CA LYS A 75 -12.05 -8.36 4.35
C LYS A 75 -12.77 -7.09 4.77
N VAL A 76 -13.25 -7.02 6.01
CA VAL A 76 -13.93 -5.85 6.58
C VAL A 76 -13.02 -4.62 6.55
N LEU A 77 -11.77 -4.75 6.99
CA LEU A 77 -10.79 -3.65 6.95
C LEU A 77 -10.55 -3.14 5.53
N ARG A 78 -10.47 -4.02 4.54
CA ARG A 78 -10.29 -3.63 3.12
C ARG A 78 -11.55 -3.07 2.47
N GLN A 79 -12.73 -3.39 2.99
CA GLN A 79 -13.97 -2.76 2.55
C GLN A 79 -14.10 -1.34 3.13
N ALA A 80 -13.66 -1.14 4.37
CA ALA A 80 -13.63 0.18 5.01
C ALA A 80 -12.57 1.11 4.39
N GLU A 81 -11.39 0.58 4.06
CA GLU A 81 -10.32 1.32 3.36
C GLU A 81 -9.86 0.55 2.11
N PRO A 82 -10.42 0.86 0.92
CA PRO A 82 -10.07 0.17 -0.33
C PRO A 82 -8.60 0.31 -0.75
N ARG A 83 -7.90 1.34 -0.27
CA ARG A 83 -6.45 1.55 -0.53
C ARG A 83 -5.57 0.67 0.36
N LEU A 84 -6.17 -0.02 1.34
CA LEU A 84 -5.47 -0.95 2.22
C LEU A 84 -5.08 -2.22 1.46
N SER A 85 -3.78 -2.45 1.37
CA SER A 85 -3.23 -3.66 0.79
C SER A 85 -3.55 -4.88 1.65
N LEU A 86 -3.62 -6.05 1.02
CA LEU A 86 -3.86 -7.31 1.74
C LEU A 86 -2.80 -7.57 2.82
N VAL A 87 -1.54 -7.21 2.55
CA VAL A 87 -0.43 -7.40 3.48
C VAL A 87 -0.56 -6.47 4.68
N ALA A 88 -0.98 -5.22 4.48
CA ALA A 88 -1.26 -4.27 5.56
C ALA A 88 -2.46 -4.70 6.42
N ALA A 89 -3.53 -5.17 5.79
CA ALA A 89 -4.69 -5.73 6.50
C ALA A 89 -4.29 -6.95 7.36
N LYS A 90 -3.47 -7.85 6.81
CA LYS A 90 -2.93 -8.98 7.58
C LYS A 90 -2.10 -8.50 8.77
N ALA A 91 -1.21 -7.52 8.57
CA ALA A 91 -0.35 -7.01 9.64
C ALA A 91 -1.16 -6.39 10.79
N LEU A 92 -2.27 -5.71 10.47
CA LEU A 92 -3.20 -5.19 11.47
C LEU A 92 -3.85 -6.31 12.28
N VAL A 93 -4.44 -7.29 11.62
CA VAL A 93 -5.10 -8.43 12.28
C VAL A 93 -4.11 -9.26 13.12
N ASP A 94 -2.92 -9.55 12.59
CA ASP A 94 -1.86 -10.29 13.30
C ASP A 94 -1.42 -9.56 14.59
N THR A 95 -1.40 -8.24 14.56
CA THR A 95 -1.03 -7.41 15.71
C THR A 95 -2.16 -7.33 16.74
N ILE A 96 -3.41 -7.39 16.31
CA ILE A 96 -4.56 -7.41 17.21
C ILE A 96 -4.60 -8.75 17.97
N ASN A 97 -4.42 -9.88 17.28
CA ASN A 97 -4.49 -11.21 17.90
C ASN A 97 -3.28 -11.55 18.79
N ARG A 98 -2.19 -10.78 18.72
CA ARG A 98 -0.99 -11.01 19.55
C ARG A 98 -1.05 -10.39 20.95
N TYR A 99 -2.08 -9.61 21.24
CA TYR A 99 -2.29 -8.91 22.52
C TYR A 99 -3.59 -9.36 23.16
#